data_AF-A0A453PQQ9-F1
#
_entry.id   AF-A0A453PQQ9-F1
#
_cell.length_a   1.000
_cell.length_b   1.000
_cell.length_c   1.000
_cell.angle_alpha   90.00
_cell.angle_beta   90.00
_cell.angle_gamma   90.00
#
_symmetry.space_group_name_H-M   'P 1'
#
loop_
_entity.id
_entity.type
_entity.pdbx_description
1 polymer ?
#
loop_
_entity_poly.entity_id
_entity_poly.type
_entity_poly.pdbx_seq_one_letter_code
_entity_poly.pdbx_strand_id
1 'polypeptide(L)'
;ANQKKFLSSLPSHLKSLKKASLPVQQQLGMLHTKKLKQHHAAELLPSPLYITYTQLLGQKEAFGENIEVEVNGSTKDAQTFAQQQAKQEMGTLANDDSNRMDDDAIDEEEDAQRRRSRSRKSSKEASNPALAYQLHPLKVVLHVYDTEDPGTKRRKLITLRFEYLAKLNVVCVGSEDSDGMDSNILCNLFPDDTGLELPHQMAKLYAGETPNFSEKDSRPYKWAQHLAGIDFLPEVPQSVGDSSNRASRNADLSSGLALYRQQNRAQTILQRIRSRKIAQMALT
;
A
#
# COMPACT_ATOMS: atom_id res chain seq x y z
N ALA A 1 50.87 3.90 -4.66
CA ALA A 1 50.44 5.27 -5.07
C ALA A 1 49.51 5.26 -6.30
N ASN A 2 49.84 4.55 -7.38
CA ASN A 2 49.09 4.59 -8.64
C ASN A 2 47.68 3.94 -8.58
N GLN A 3 47.50 2.83 -7.87
CA GLN A 3 46.16 2.23 -7.65
C GLN A 3 45.22 3.19 -6.90
N LYS A 4 45.72 3.90 -5.88
CA LYS A 4 44.90 4.85 -5.10
C LYS A 4 44.45 6.04 -5.96
N LYS A 5 45.33 6.53 -6.85
CA LYS A 5 45.00 7.57 -7.84
C LYS A 5 43.98 7.08 -8.88
N PHE A 6 44.14 5.84 -9.37
CA PHE A 6 43.18 5.22 -10.29
C PHE A 6 41.79 5.03 -9.65
N LEU A 7 41.73 4.50 -8.43
CA LEU A 7 40.46 4.35 -7.70
C LEU A 7 39.80 5.70 -7.42
N SER A 8 40.58 6.76 -7.14
CA SER A 8 40.03 8.11 -6.96
C SER A 8 39.52 8.76 -8.25
N SER A 9 40.04 8.38 -9.42
CA SER A 9 39.57 8.88 -10.73
C SER A 9 38.50 7.99 -11.37
N LEU A 10 38.26 6.80 -10.83
CA LEU A 10 37.23 5.88 -11.32
C LEU A 10 35.83 6.52 -11.39
N PRO A 11 35.34 7.28 -10.39
CA PRO A 11 34.00 7.87 -10.45
C PRO A 11 33.83 8.88 -11.60
N SER A 12 34.88 9.66 -11.90
CA SER A 12 34.84 10.62 -13.01
C SER A 12 34.90 9.91 -14.36
N HIS A 13 35.74 8.88 -14.50
CA HIS A 13 35.77 8.04 -15.70
C HIS A 13 34.44 7.32 -15.95
N LEU A 14 33.81 6.75 -14.92
CA LEU A 14 32.49 6.13 -15.02
C LEU A 14 31.40 7.15 -15.40
N LYS A 15 31.47 8.38 -14.87
CA LYS A 15 30.58 9.48 -15.29
C LYS A 15 30.77 9.82 -16.77
N SER A 16 32.00 9.96 -17.23
CA SER A 16 32.31 10.26 -18.63
C SER A 16 31.86 9.14 -19.57
N LEU A 17 32.10 7.87 -19.20
CA LEU A 17 31.63 6.70 -19.94
C LEU A 17 30.10 6.62 -19.99
N LYS A 18 29.42 6.89 -18.87
CA LYS A 18 27.95 6.98 -18.81
C LYS A 18 27.41 8.07 -19.73
N LYS A 19 28.06 9.24 -19.77
CA LYS A 19 27.67 10.36 -20.65
C LYS A 19 27.91 10.03 -22.12
N ALA A 20 29.05 9.43 -22.46
CA ALA A 20 29.42 9.06 -23.82
C ALA A 20 28.55 7.94 -24.39
N SER A 21 28.14 6.98 -23.55
CA SER A 21 27.26 5.88 -23.99
C SER A 21 25.79 6.29 -24.14
N LEU A 22 25.37 7.42 -23.55
CA LEU A 22 23.96 7.87 -23.49
C LEU A 22 23.22 7.86 -24.85
N PRO A 23 23.79 8.34 -25.97
CA PRO A 23 23.09 8.34 -27.27
C PRO A 23 22.80 6.92 -27.76
N VAL A 24 23.77 6.02 -27.58
CA VAL A 24 23.62 4.59 -27.90
C VAL A 24 22.60 3.94 -26.96
N GLN A 25 22.55 4.33 -25.69
CA GLN A 25 21.52 3.89 -24.75
C GLN A 25 20.11 4.29 -25.21
N GLN A 26 19.95 5.50 -25.70
CA GLN A 26 18.66 6.00 -26.20
C GLN A 26 18.25 5.30 -27.49
N GLN A 27 19.20 5.07 -28.41
CA GLN A 27 18.94 4.46 -29.71
C GLN A 27 18.71 2.94 -29.63
N LEU A 28 19.33 2.26 -28.66
CA LEU A 28 19.07 0.86 -28.33
C LEU A 28 17.89 0.68 -27.35
N GLY A 29 17.19 1.75 -26.98
CA GLY A 29 16.05 1.70 -26.08
C GLY A 29 16.39 1.10 -24.71
N MET A 30 17.54 1.44 -24.13
CA MET A 30 18.01 0.89 -22.86
C MET A 30 17.04 1.23 -21.70
N LEU A 31 16.07 0.35 -21.52
CA LEU A 31 15.11 0.26 -20.41
C LEU A 31 15.79 0.19 -19.03
N HIS A 32 17.10 -0.06 -18.99
CA HIS A 32 17.86 -0.28 -17.76
C HIS A 32 17.81 0.92 -16.80
N THR A 33 17.80 2.16 -17.30
CA THR A 33 17.70 3.33 -16.43
C THR A 33 16.30 3.54 -15.87
N LYS A 34 15.24 3.23 -16.64
CA LYS A 34 13.85 3.22 -16.15
C LYS A 34 13.66 2.12 -15.11
N LYS A 35 14.08 0.88 -15.43
CA LYS A 35 14.01 -0.28 -14.52
C LYS A 35 14.78 -0.04 -13.22
N LEU A 36 15.98 0.55 -13.29
CA LEU A 36 16.78 0.88 -12.10
C LEU A 36 16.11 1.95 -11.23
N LYS A 37 15.56 3.01 -11.84
CA LYS A 37 14.79 4.03 -11.09
C LYS A 37 13.56 3.42 -10.42
N GLN A 38 12.86 2.56 -11.12
CA GLN A 38 11.69 1.84 -10.60
C GLN A 38 12.07 0.92 -9.44
N HIS A 39 13.19 0.19 -9.55
CA HIS A 39 13.72 -0.63 -8.46
C HIS A 39 14.03 0.21 -7.22
N HIS A 40 14.75 1.32 -7.37
CA HIS A 40 15.09 2.18 -6.25
C HIS A 40 13.87 2.86 -5.62
N ALA A 41 12.85 3.18 -6.42
CA ALA A 41 11.58 3.66 -5.89
C ALA A 41 10.82 2.55 -5.14
N ALA A 42 10.85 1.32 -5.65
CA ALA A 42 10.21 0.16 -5.02
C ALA A 42 10.83 -0.20 -3.65
N GLU A 43 12.13 0.05 -3.45
CA GLU A 43 12.81 -0.10 -2.14
C GLU A 43 12.21 0.79 -1.05
N LEU A 44 11.54 1.87 -1.42
CA LEU A 44 10.90 2.82 -0.51
C LEU A 44 9.39 2.58 -0.37
N LEU A 45 8.84 1.54 -1.01
CA LEU A 45 7.43 1.20 -0.85
C LEU A 45 7.16 0.57 0.53
N PRO A 46 6.00 0.86 1.13
CA PRO A 46 5.52 0.10 2.28
C PRO A 46 5.23 -1.34 1.85
N SER A 47 5.35 -2.28 2.79
CA SER A 47 5.21 -3.73 2.51
C SER A 47 3.97 -4.07 1.66
N PRO A 48 2.75 -3.55 1.94
CA PRO A 48 1.57 -3.87 1.14
C PRO A 48 1.66 -3.44 -0.33
N LEU A 49 2.22 -2.25 -0.59
CA LEU A 49 2.42 -1.77 -1.97
C LEU A 49 3.55 -2.50 -2.67
N TYR A 50 4.62 -2.87 -1.94
CA TYR A 50 5.71 -3.66 -2.49
C TYR A 50 5.24 -5.06 -2.92
N ILE A 51 4.41 -5.71 -2.10
CA ILE A 51 3.79 -7.00 -2.44
C ILE A 51 2.91 -6.84 -3.69
N THR A 52 2.06 -5.81 -3.73
CA THR A 52 1.24 -5.50 -4.91
C THR A 52 2.11 -5.35 -6.17
N TYR A 53 3.17 -4.55 -6.08
CA TYR A 53 4.11 -4.30 -7.17
C TYR A 53 4.77 -5.59 -7.67
N THR A 54 5.30 -6.41 -6.77
CA THR A 54 6.01 -7.64 -7.11
C THR A 54 5.07 -8.72 -7.65
N GLN A 55 3.86 -8.87 -7.11
CA GLN A 55 2.87 -9.80 -7.64
C GLN A 55 2.48 -9.43 -9.08
N LEU A 56 2.17 -8.16 -9.34
CA LEU A 56 1.80 -7.68 -10.68
C LEU A 56 3.00 -7.75 -11.66
N LEU A 57 4.19 -7.36 -11.21
CA LEU A 57 5.40 -7.48 -12.02
C LEU A 57 5.69 -8.95 -12.36
N GLY A 58 5.49 -9.86 -11.41
CA GLY A 58 5.59 -11.30 -11.63
C GLY A 58 4.59 -11.81 -12.66
N GLN A 59 3.34 -11.33 -12.65
CA GLN A 59 2.37 -11.65 -13.70
C GLN A 59 2.86 -11.23 -15.09
N LYS A 60 3.42 -10.03 -15.20
CA LYS A 60 4.00 -9.51 -16.45
C LYS A 60 5.20 -10.34 -16.91
N GLU A 61 6.19 -10.55 -16.05
CA GLU A 61 7.47 -11.16 -16.43
C GLU A 61 7.38 -12.68 -16.58
N ALA A 62 6.59 -13.38 -15.76
CA ALA A 62 6.51 -14.84 -15.78
C ALA A 62 5.41 -15.39 -16.71
N PHE A 63 4.29 -14.66 -16.85
CA PHE A 63 3.13 -15.14 -17.62
C PHE A 63 2.87 -14.30 -18.89
N GLY A 64 3.68 -13.28 -19.16
CA GLY A 64 3.52 -12.43 -20.34
C GLY A 64 2.23 -11.62 -20.33
N GLU A 65 1.63 -11.38 -19.16
CA GLU A 65 0.41 -10.59 -19.03
C GLU A 65 0.59 -9.21 -19.66
N ASN A 66 -0.40 -8.79 -20.45
CA ASN A 66 -0.34 -7.53 -21.20
C ASN A 66 -0.63 -6.34 -20.28
N ILE A 67 0.34 -6.02 -19.42
CA ILE A 67 0.28 -4.98 -18.39
C ILE A 67 1.61 -4.20 -18.28
N GLU A 68 1.55 -2.99 -17.76
CA GLU A 68 2.72 -2.22 -17.32
C GLU A 68 2.52 -1.78 -15.86
N VAL A 69 3.56 -1.91 -15.05
CA VAL A 69 3.53 -1.63 -13.62
C VAL A 69 4.63 -0.63 -13.32
N GLU A 70 4.27 0.47 -12.66
CA GLU A 70 5.17 1.57 -12.32
C GLU A 70 4.97 2.00 -10.86
N VAL A 71 6.02 2.51 -10.25
CA VAL A 71 6.02 3.21 -8.97
C VAL A 71 6.10 4.70 -9.24
N ASN A 72 5.08 5.43 -8.82
CA ASN A 72 4.97 6.88 -9.01
C ASN A 72 4.92 7.59 -7.65
N GLY A 73 5.48 8.80 -7.60
CA GLY A 73 5.49 9.64 -6.40
C GLY A 73 6.87 10.22 -6.09
N SER A 74 6.96 10.92 -4.96
CA SER A 74 8.19 11.60 -4.53
C SER A 74 9.03 10.69 -3.63
N THR A 75 10.19 10.24 -4.12
CA THR A 75 11.12 9.41 -3.33
C THR A 75 11.70 10.16 -2.14
N LYS A 76 11.84 11.48 -2.24
CA LYS A 76 12.28 12.34 -1.13
C LYS A 76 11.25 12.33 0.00
N ASP A 77 9.96 12.50 -0.35
CA ASP A 77 8.89 12.51 0.65
C ASP A 77 8.68 11.11 1.24
N ALA A 78 8.90 10.05 0.46
CA ALA A 78 8.88 8.67 0.99
C ALA A 78 9.97 8.43 2.03
N GLN A 79 11.18 8.94 1.80
CA GLN A 79 12.29 8.85 2.75
C GLN A 79 11.99 9.63 4.04
N THR A 80 11.46 10.86 3.93
CA THR A 80 11.10 11.65 5.11
C THR A 80 9.94 11.00 5.87
N PHE A 81 8.97 10.42 5.16
CA PHE A 81 7.86 9.67 5.75
C PHE A 81 8.35 8.45 6.54
N ALA A 82 9.28 7.67 6.00
CA ALA A 82 9.90 6.54 6.71
C ALA A 82 10.65 6.99 7.97
N GLN A 83 11.38 8.09 7.90
CA GLN A 83 12.07 8.66 9.07
C GLN A 83 11.11 9.15 10.15
N GLN A 84 9.95 9.70 9.77
CA GLN A 84 8.92 10.15 10.71
C GLN A 84 8.27 8.97 11.43
N GLN A 85 7.95 7.88 10.72
CA GLN A 85 7.40 6.67 11.33
C GLN A 85 8.39 6.04 12.32
N ALA A 86 9.65 5.88 11.94
CA ALA A 86 10.66 5.31 12.83
C ALA A 86 10.85 6.14 14.13
N LYS A 87 10.72 7.46 14.06
CA LYS A 87 10.77 8.34 15.25
C LYS A 87 9.54 8.19 16.14
N GLN A 88 8.35 8.01 15.56
CA GLN A 88 7.13 7.76 16.32
C GLN A 88 7.21 6.44 17.08
N GLU A 89 7.62 5.36 16.40
CA GLU A 89 7.77 4.03 17.01
C GLU A 89 8.79 4.04 18.16
N MET A 90 9.93 4.71 17.98
CA MET A 90 10.96 4.82 19.01
C MET A 90 10.54 5.71 20.19
N GLY A 91 9.72 6.74 19.95
CA GLY A 91 9.17 7.61 20.99
C GLY A 91 8.12 6.94 21.88
N THR A 92 7.39 5.95 21.36
CA THR A 92 6.43 5.16 22.16
C THR A 92 7.13 4.23 23.14
N LEU A 93 8.27 3.66 22.77
CA LEU A 93 9.06 2.75 23.64
C LEU A 93 9.77 3.47 24.80
N ALA A 94 10.11 4.75 24.64
CA ALA A 94 10.81 5.52 25.68
C ALA A 94 9.90 6.02 26.83
N ASN A 95 8.57 6.04 26.62
CA ASN A 95 7.61 6.48 27.64
C ASN A 95 7.08 5.33 28.52
N ASP A 96 7.36 4.06 28.16
CA ASP A 96 6.83 2.90 28.88
C ASP A 96 7.75 2.42 30.02
N ASP A 97 8.99 2.93 30.09
CA ASP A 97 10.00 2.52 31.08
C ASP A 97 10.06 3.45 32.33
N SER A 98 9.18 4.45 32.43
CA SER A 98 9.16 5.40 33.56
C SER A 98 8.10 5.10 34.64
N ASN A 99 7.43 3.94 34.59
CA ASN A 99 6.41 3.55 35.57
C ASN A 99 6.85 2.37 36.45
N ARG A 100 8.03 2.46 37.06
CA ARG A 100 8.47 1.53 38.10
C ARG A 100 8.83 2.26 39.39
N MET A 101 7.89 2.13 40.32
CA MET A 101 8.01 2.09 41.78
C MET A 101 8.65 3.29 42.48
N ASP A 102 7.83 4.04 43.23
CA ASP A 102 8.17 4.30 44.62
C ASP A 102 6.89 4.36 45.46
N ASP A 103 6.93 3.61 46.55
CA ASP A 103 5.86 3.32 47.50
C ASP A 103 6.25 3.96 48.85
N ASP A 104 5.25 4.43 49.59
CA ASP A 104 5.27 4.92 50.98
C ASP A 104 6.03 6.21 51.37
N ALA A 105 5.27 7.27 51.70
CA ALA A 105 5.25 7.89 53.04
C ALA A 105 4.28 9.10 53.10
N ILE A 106 3.41 9.11 54.12
CA ILE A 106 2.55 10.21 54.56
C ILE A 106 3.37 11.06 55.55
N ASP A 107 3.48 12.40 55.39
CA ASP A 107 2.99 13.39 56.37
C ASP A 107 3.23 14.88 55.98
N GLU A 108 2.36 15.69 56.57
CA GLU A 108 2.14 17.14 56.74
C GLU A 108 3.11 18.28 56.31
N GLU A 109 2.43 19.41 56.04
CA GLU A 109 2.77 20.82 56.24
C GLU A 109 3.58 21.69 55.24
N GLU A 110 2.89 22.76 54.86
CA GLU A 110 3.29 24.16 54.64
C GLU A 110 4.49 24.60 53.76
N ASP A 111 4.09 25.40 52.76
CA ASP A 111 4.73 26.61 52.24
C ASP A 111 6.21 26.60 51.82
N ALA A 112 6.44 26.78 50.52
CA ALA A 112 7.18 27.93 49.99
C ALA A 112 7.51 27.71 48.51
N GLN A 113 7.16 28.74 47.74
CA GLN A 113 7.56 28.99 46.36
C GLN A 113 8.99 28.51 46.02
N ARG A 114 9.11 27.55 45.10
CA ARG A 114 10.10 27.57 44.00
C ARG A 114 9.92 26.39 43.05
N ARG A 115 9.83 26.75 41.76
CA ARG A 115 10.20 25.92 40.59
C ARG A 115 9.36 24.67 40.35
N ARG A 116 8.37 24.82 39.47
CA ARG A 116 8.36 24.21 38.12
C ARG A 116 6.99 24.50 37.51
N SER A 117 6.99 25.38 36.52
CA SER A 117 5.97 25.36 35.48
C SER A 117 6.06 23.99 34.79
N ARG A 118 5.38 22.99 35.37
CA ARG A 118 4.94 21.83 34.62
C ARG A 118 3.89 22.39 33.69
N SER A 119 4.29 22.73 32.47
CA SER A 119 3.31 22.76 31.39
C SER A 119 2.71 21.36 31.38
N ARG A 120 1.50 21.26 31.92
CA ARG A 120 0.58 20.19 31.54
C ARG A 120 0.34 20.42 30.06
N LYS A 121 1.27 19.94 29.22
CA LYS A 121 1.01 19.76 27.80
C LYS A 121 0.09 18.56 27.75
N SER A 122 -1.18 18.86 28.04
CA SER A 122 -2.30 17.96 27.92
C SER A 122 -2.17 17.27 26.58
N SER A 123 -2.26 15.95 26.64
CA SER A 123 -2.38 14.98 25.57
C SER A 123 -3.52 15.35 24.61
N LYS A 124 -3.30 16.38 23.79
CA LYS A 124 -4.18 16.84 22.70
C LYS A 124 -3.61 16.47 21.33
N GLU A 125 -2.91 15.35 21.25
CA GLU A 125 -2.69 14.63 19.98
C GLU A 125 -3.76 13.56 19.75
N ALA A 126 -4.87 13.61 20.51
CA ALA A 126 -6.07 12.88 20.16
C ALA A 126 -6.75 13.55 18.94
N SER A 127 -6.81 12.77 17.86
CA SER A 127 -7.69 12.90 16.70
C SER A 127 -7.62 14.21 15.91
N ASN A 128 -6.54 14.41 15.16
CA ASN A 128 -6.68 15.20 13.93
C ASN A 128 -7.05 14.21 12.81
N PRO A 129 -8.30 14.18 12.29
CA PRO A 129 -8.72 13.21 11.27
C PRO A 129 -7.87 13.34 9.99
N ALA A 130 -7.34 14.53 9.69
CA ALA A 130 -6.41 14.75 8.59
C ALA A 130 -5.09 13.95 8.70
N LEU A 131 -4.67 13.60 9.92
CA LEU A 131 -3.48 12.79 10.16
C LEU A 131 -3.78 11.28 10.09
N ALA A 132 -5.03 10.84 10.28
CA ALA A 132 -5.42 9.42 10.19
C ALA A 132 -5.41 8.90 8.75
N TYR A 133 -5.69 9.79 7.79
CA TYR A 133 -5.80 9.47 6.36
C TYR A 133 -4.58 9.89 5.54
N GLN A 134 -3.41 9.99 6.18
CA GLN A 134 -2.19 10.34 5.47
C GLN A 134 -1.81 9.21 4.50
N LEU A 135 -1.89 9.51 3.21
CA LEU A 135 -1.45 8.61 2.15
C LEU A 135 0.08 8.53 2.11
N HIS A 136 0.58 7.35 1.78
CA HIS A 136 1.98 7.14 1.48
C HIS A 136 2.37 7.97 0.22
N PRO A 137 3.54 8.65 0.21
CA PRO A 137 3.94 9.50 -0.92
C PRO A 137 4.20 8.76 -2.24
N LEU A 138 4.46 7.45 -2.17
CA LEU A 138 4.58 6.57 -3.33
C LEU A 138 3.32 5.72 -3.50
N LYS A 139 2.95 5.50 -4.76
CA LYS A 139 1.83 4.68 -5.22
C LYS A 139 2.28 3.74 -6.33
N VAL A 140 1.58 2.62 -6.47
CA VAL A 140 1.77 1.69 -7.59
C VAL A 140 0.74 2.00 -8.66
N VAL A 141 1.18 2.18 -9.89
CA VAL A 141 0.33 2.44 -11.06
C VAL A 141 0.37 1.22 -11.96
N LEU A 142 -0.81 0.71 -12.29
CA LEU A 142 -1.01 -0.44 -13.16
C LEU A 142 -1.74 0.00 -14.42
N HIS A 143 -1.10 -0.18 -15.57
CA HIS A 143 -1.70 -0.03 -16.88
C HIS A 143 -2.11 -1.41 -17.38
N VAL A 144 -3.41 -1.59 -17.64
CA VAL A 144 -3.96 -2.83 -18.19
C VAL A 144 -4.26 -2.61 -19.67
N TYR A 145 -3.78 -3.52 -20.52
CA TYR A 145 -4.01 -3.50 -21.96
C TYR A 145 -4.93 -4.63 -22.38
N ASP A 146 -5.53 -4.43 -23.55
CA ASP A 146 -6.30 -5.45 -24.25
C ASP A 146 -5.42 -6.63 -24.61
N THR A 147 -6.01 -7.83 -24.59
CA THR A 147 -5.35 -9.07 -24.98
C THR A 147 -5.65 -9.46 -26.41
N GLU A 148 -6.68 -8.85 -27.03
CA GLU A 148 -7.02 -9.08 -28.42
C GLU A 148 -6.09 -8.27 -29.35
N ASP A 149 -5.56 -8.98 -30.34
CA ASP A 149 -4.77 -8.50 -31.49
C ASP A 149 -3.26 -8.20 -31.26
N PRO A 150 -2.36 -9.15 -31.59
CA PRO A 150 -0.90 -8.95 -31.51
C PRO A 150 -0.33 -8.05 -32.62
N GLY A 151 -1.12 -7.68 -33.64
CA GLY A 151 -0.65 -6.99 -34.85
C GLY A 151 -0.74 -5.46 -34.83
N THR A 152 -1.62 -4.89 -34.01
CA THR A 152 -1.90 -3.44 -33.99
C THR A 152 -1.78 -2.91 -32.57
N LYS A 153 -1.12 -1.76 -32.39
CA LYS A 153 -0.78 -1.11 -31.10
C LYS A 153 -1.67 -1.54 -29.91
N ARG A 154 -1.05 -2.11 -28.87
CA ARG A 154 -1.70 -2.51 -27.61
C ARG A 154 -2.66 -1.41 -27.11
N ARG A 155 -3.96 -1.68 -27.14
CA ARG A 155 -4.97 -0.74 -26.67
C ARG A 155 -4.97 -0.72 -25.14
N LYS A 156 -4.70 0.43 -24.53
CA LYS A 156 -4.83 0.61 -23.08
C LYS A 156 -6.31 0.56 -22.70
N LEU A 157 -6.68 -0.33 -21.79
CA LEU A 157 -8.06 -0.49 -21.31
C LEU A 157 -8.34 0.41 -20.10
N ILE A 158 -7.47 0.35 -19.10
CA ILE A 158 -7.65 1.08 -17.85
C ILE A 158 -6.31 1.29 -17.14
N THR A 159 -6.21 2.41 -16.42
CA THR A 159 -5.09 2.74 -15.52
C THR A 159 -5.58 2.77 -14.08
N LEU A 160 -4.97 1.95 -13.22
CA LEU A 160 -5.30 1.85 -11.81
C LEU A 160 -4.18 2.42 -10.94
N ARG A 161 -4.56 3.16 -9.89
CA ARG A 161 -3.64 3.62 -8.85
C ARG A 161 -3.91 2.89 -7.55
N PHE A 162 -2.87 2.27 -7.00
CA PHE A 162 -2.87 1.69 -5.66
C PHE A 162 -2.16 2.66 -4.71
N GLU A 163 -2.91 3.15 -3.73
CA GLU A 163 -2.49 4.12 -2.73
C GLU A 163 -2.58 3.47 -1.34
N TYR A 164 -1.80 3.95 -0.37
CA TYR A 164 -1.72 3.30 0.94
C TYR A 164 -1.96 4.27 2.09
N LEU A 165 -2.95 3.96 2.92
CA LEU A 165 -3.26 4.66 4.17
C LEU A 165 -2.46 4.02 5.30
N ALA A 166 -1.26 4.55 5.57
CA ALA A 166 -0.27 3.87 6.40
C ALA A 166 -0.73 3.60 7.83
N LYS A 167 -1.46 4.55 8.44
CA LYS A 167 -1.95 4.39 9.81
C LYS A 167 -3.07 3.36 9.94
N LEU A 168 -3.85 3.18 8.88
CA LEU A 168 -4.95 2.21 8.87
C LEU A 168 -4.50 0.83 8.37
N ASN A 169 -3.30 0.75 7.77
CA ASN A 169 -2.83 -0.42 7.04
C ASN A 169 -3.83 -0.85 5.94
N VAL A 170 -4.29 0.11 5.13
CA VAL A 170 -5.31 -0.11 4.10
C VAL A 170 -4.80 0.36 2.74
N VAL A 171 -4.96 -0.47 1.72
CA VAL A 171 -4.68 -0.12 0.31
C VAL A 171 -5.96 0.36 -0.37
N CYS A 172 -5.94 1.55 -0.94
CA CYS A 172 -7.04 2.09 -1.74
C CYS A 172 -6.72 1.98 -3.23
N VAL A 173 -7.73 1.68 -4.06
CA VAL A 173 -7.57 1.62 -5.51
C VAL A 173 -8.55 2.54 -6.21
N GLY A 174 -8.04 3.33 -7.15
CA GLY A 174 -8.82 4.21 -8.01
C GLY A 174 -8.48 4.02 -9.49
N SER A 175 -9.40 4.40 -10.37
CA SER A 175 -9.19 4.46 -11.82
C SER A 175 -8.77 5.88 -12.22
N GLU A 176 -7.79 6.02 -13.12
CA GLU A 176 -7.42 7.34 -13.66
C GLU A 176 -8.28 7.78 -14.84
N ASP A 177 -8.85 6.82 -15.57
CA ASP A 177 -9.54 7.08 -16.83
C ASP A 177 -11.04 7.44 -16.62
N SER A 178 -11.48 7.71 -15.38
CA SER A 178 -12.87 8.06 -15.06
C SER A 178 -13.06 9.57 -14.91
N ASP A 179 -13.80 10.20 -15.83
CA ASP A 179 -14.35 11.55 -15.69
C ASP A 179 -15.50 11.59 -14.66
N GLY A 180 -15.25 11.10 -13.44
CA GLY A 180 -16.19 11.03 -12.32
C GLY A 180 -17.33 9.99 -12.45
N MET A 181 -17.85 9.76 -13.66
CA MET A 181 -19.00 8.87 -13.92
C MET A 181 -18.65 7.37 -13.89
N ASP A 182 -17.38 7.03 -14.16
CA ASP A 182 -16.84 5.66 -14.24
C ASP A 182 -16.24 5.14 -12.92
N SER A 183 -16.41 5.90 -11.83
CA SER A 183 -15.84 5.61 -10.50
C SER A 183 -16.25 4.24 -9.91
N ASN A 184 -17.32 3.64 -10.45
CA ASN A 184 -17.85 2.35 -10.01
C ASN A 184 -17.35 1.14 -10.82
N ILE A 185 -16.45 1.29 -11.79
CA ILE A 185 -15.96 0.15 -12.60
C ILE A 185 -15.32 -0.95 -11.74
N LEU A 186 -14.71 -0.58 -10.61
CA LEU A 186 -14.07 -1.51 -9.67
C LEU A 186 -15.04 -2.02 -8.59
N CYS A 187 -16.22 -1.40 -8.46
CA CYS A 187 -17.24 -1.80 -7.49
C CYS A 187 -17.76 -3.20 -7.82
N ASN A 188 -17.90 -4.04 -6.79
CA ASN A 188 -18.37 -5.41 -6.90
C ASN A 188 -17.60 -6.22 -7.97
N LEU A 189 -16.29 -5.99 -8.13
CA LEU A 189 -15.42 -6.84 -8.96
C LEU A 189 -15.48 -8.30 -8.47
N PHE A 190 -15.61 -8.43 -7.16
CA PHE A 190 -16.01 -9.65 -6.46
C PHE A 190 -17.32 -9.38 -5.71
N PRO A 191 -18.10 -10.42 -5.39
CA PRO A 191 -19.35 -10.26 -4.63
C PRO A 191 -19.12 -9.49 -3.33
N ASP A 192 -20.06 -8.61 -2.98
CA ASP A 192 -20.09 -7.87 -1.72
C ASP A 192 -18.82 -7.05 -1.41
N ASP A 193 -18.21 -6.48 -2.46
CA ASP A 193 -17.02 -5.64 -2.36
C ASP A 193 -17.24 -4.29 -3.06
N THR A 194 -17.97 -3.41 -2.38
CA THR A 194 -18.29 -2.06 -2.87
C THR A 194 -17.15 -1.06 -2.70
N GLY A 195 -16.20 -1.37 -1.81
CA GLY A 195 -15.13 -0.46 -1.41
C GLY A 195 -15.60 0.77 -0.63
N LEU A 196 -16.81 0.74 -0.05
CA LEU A 196 -17.34 1.86 0.73
C LEU A 196 -17.03 1.78 2.23
N GLU A 197 -16.60 0.61 2.70
CA GLU A 197 -16.30 0.35 4.11
C GLU A 197 -14.85 -0.04 4.31
N LEU A 198 -14.32 0.18 5.51
CA LEU A 198 -12.99 -0.30 5.87
C LEU A 198 -12.98 -1.84 5.94
N PRO A 199 -11.99 -2.50 5.31
CA PRO A 199 -12.04 -3.95 5.07
C PRO A 199 -11.80 -4.81 6.31
N HIS A 200 -11.14 -4.28 7.35
CA HIS A 200 -10.86 -5.03 8.57
C HIS A 200 -11.13 -4.23 9.85
N GLN A 201 -11.45 -4.95 10.93
CA GLN A 201 -11.88 -4.39 12.22
C GLN A 201 -10.83 -3.46 12.85
N MET A 202 -9.54 -3.79 12.73
CA MET A 202 -8.49 -2.91 13.24
C MET A 202 -8.53 -1.52 12.61
N ALA A 203 -8.75 -1.40 11.30
CA ALA A 203 -8.85 -0.10 10.64
C ALA A 203 -10.07 0.69 11.14
N LYS A 204 -11.20 0.01 11.40
CA LYS A 204 -12.41 0.64 11.97
C LYS A 204 -12.12 1.22 13.35
N LEU A 205 -11.40 0.50 14.21
CA LEU A 205 -11.00 0.96 15.54
C LEU A 205 -10.04 2.17 15.47
N TYR A 206 -9.08 2.15 14.56
CA TYR A 206 -8.11 3.24 14.40
C TYR A 206 -8.69 4.49 13.74
N ALA A 207 -9.68 4.34 12.85
CA ALA A 207 -10.29 5.45 12.13
C ALA A 207 -11.09 6.37 13.05
N GLY A 208 -11.69 5.84 14.12
CA GLY A 208 -12.64 6.54 14.97
C GLY A 208 -13.94 6.86 14.21
N GLU A 209 -13.89 7.85 13.33
CA GLU A 209 -14.95 8.17 12.37
C GLU A 209 -14.55 7.65 10.98
N THR A 210 -15.34 6.73 10.41
CA THR A 210 -15.03 6.10 9.11
C THR A 210 -15.09 7.16 8.00
N PRO A 211 -14.09 7.24 7.12
CA PRO A 211 -14.10 8.26 6.08
C PRO A 211 -15.15 7.92 5.02
N ASN A 212 -15.79 8.93 4.46
CA ASN A 212 -16.75 8.73 3.37
C ASN A 212 -16.00 8.39 2.06
N PHE A 213 -15.96 7.10 1.71
CA PHE A 213 -15.33 6.62 0.48
C PHE A 213 -16.22 6.74 -0.77
N SER A 214 -17.50 7.13 -0.64
CA SER A 214 -18.38 7.31 -1.80
C SER A 214 -17.91 8.45 -2.71
N GLU A 215 -17.39 9.52 -2.11
CA GLU A 215 -16.89 10.74 -2.78
C GLU A 215 -15.40 10.66 -3.13
N LYS A 216 -14.73 9.55 -2.82
CA LYS A 216 -13.30 9.38 -3.07
C LYS A 216 -13.04 8.66 -4.39
N ASP A 217 -12.04 9.14 -5.11
CA ASP A 217 -11.58 8.54 -6.37
C ASP A 217 -10.89 7.17 -6.17
N SER A 218 -10.47 6.87 -4.94
CA SER A 218 -9.86 5.60 -4.56
C SER A 218 -10.56 4.99 -3.35
N ARG A 219 -10.80 3.67 -3.42
CA ARG A 219 -11.62 2.93 -2.45
C ARG A 219 -10.89 1.70 -1.90
N PRO A 220 -11.08 1.35 -0.62
CA PRO A 220 -10.42 0.22 0.04
C PRO A 220 -11.11 -1.12 -0.25
N TYR A 221 -11.06 -1.57 -1.51
CA TYR A 221 -11.64 -2.86 -1.88
C TYR A 221 -10.97 -4.04 -1.16
N LYS A 222 -11.75 -5.08 -0.83
CA LYS A 222 -11.25 -6.32 -0.21
C LYS A 222 -10.24 -6.99 -1.14
N TRP A 223 -10.55 -7.12 -2.43
CA TRP A 223 -9.64 -7.75 -3.40
C TRP A 223 -8.28 -7.06 -3.48
N ALA A 224 -8.24 -5.74 -3.27
CA ALA A 224 -6.99 -4.97 -3.27
C ALA A 224 -6.13 -5.26 -2.04
N GLN A 225 -6.76 -5.50 -0.88
CA GLN A 225 -6.05 -5.91 0.33
C GLN A 225 -5.37 -7.27 0.14
N HIS A 226 -6.08 -8.25 -0.42
CA HIS A 226 -5.51 -9.58 -0.68
C HIS A 226 -4.37 -9.54 -1.68
N LEU A 227 -4.51 -8.74 -2.75
CA LEU A 227 -3.41 -8.51 -3.69
C LEU A 227 -2.18 -7.92 -2.99
N ALA A 228 -2.40 -7.06 -2.00
CA ALA A 228 -1.36 -6.45 -1.18
C ALA A 228 -0.83 -7.36 -0.04
N GLY A 229 -1.32 -8.60 0.05
CA GLY A 229 -0.93 -9.55 1.11
C GLY A 229 -1.54 -9.26 2.48
N ILE A 230 -2.56 -8.39 2.55
CA ILE A 230 -3.33 -8.12 3.76
C ILE A 230 -4.53 -9.06 3.75
N ASP A 231 -4.43 -10.13 4.53
CA ASP A 231 -5.52 -11.07 4.77
C ASP A 231 -6.26 -10.72 6.06
N PHE A 232 -7.58 -10.79 6.01
CA PHE A 232 -8.45 -10.69 7.18
C PHE A 232 -9.46 -11.82 7.13
N LEU A 233 -9.84 -12.30 8.31
CA LEU A 233 -10.82 -13.37 8.42
C LEU A 233 -12.22 -12.80 8.17
N PRO A 234 -13.11 -13.57 7.52
CA PRO A 234 -14.53 -13.26 7.51
C PRO A 234 -15.02 -13.05 8.95
N GLU A 235 -15.99 -12.16 9.14
CA GLU A 235 -16.64 -12.00 10.43
C GLU A 235 -17.35 -13.32 10.79
N VAL A 236 -16.70 -14.11 11.64
CA VAL A 236 -17.29 -15.35 12.15
C VAL A 236 -18.44 -14.96 13.07
N PRO A 237 -19.68 -15.45 12.83
CA PRO A 237 -20.77 -15.26 13.77
C PRO A 237 -20.32 -15.75 15.15
N GLN A 238 -20.55 -14.94 16.20
CA GLN A 238 -20.20 -15.34 17.56
C GLN A 238 -20.83 -16.71 17.84
N SER A 239 -19.97 -17.70 18.07
CA SER A 239 -20.37 -19.10 18.22
C SER A 239 -21.23 -19.25 19.48
N VAL A 240 -22.55 -19.28 19.32
CA VAL A 240 -23.43 -19.91 20.31
C VAL A 240 -23.13 -21.40 20.34
N GLY A 241 -22.89 -21.92 21.54
CA GLY A 241 -22.15 -23.16 21.77
C GLY A 241 -22.75 -24.39 21.09
N ASP A 242 -21.93 -25.02 20.25
CA ASP A 242 -22.06 -26.45 20.01
C ASP A 242 -20.69 -27.01 19.63
N SER A 243 -20.07 -27.83 20.49
CA SER A 243 -18.69 -28.30 20.38
C SER A 243 -18.53 -29.53 19.48
N SER A 244 -19.64 -30.16 19.09
CA SER A 244 -19.65 -31.43 18.34
C SER A 244 -19.21 -31.28 16.87
N ASN A 245 -19.43 -30.11 16.26
CA ASN A 245 -19.26 -29.94 14.81
C ASN A 245 -17.98 -29.17 14.39
N ARG A 246 -16.92 -29.17 15.22
CA ARG A 246 -15.71 -28.34 14.97
C ARG A 246 -14.86 -28.85 13.79
N ALA A 247 -14.76 -30.16 13.59
CA ALA A 247 -13.92 -30.74 12.54
C ALA A 247 -14.49 -30.48 11.12
N SER A 248 -15.79 -30.68 10.91
CA SER A 248 -16.46 -30.32 9.65
C SER A 248 -16.40 -28.82 9.38
N ARG A 249 -16.67 -27.98 10.39
CA ARG A 249 -16.53 -26.51 10.25
C ARG A 249 -15.11 -26.12 9.84
N ASN A 250 -14.08 -26.74 10.38
CA ASN A 250 -12.69 -26.46 10.01
C ASN A 250 -12.36 -26.88 8.57
N ALA A 251 -12.92 -28.00 8.08
CA ALA A 251 -12.76 -28.44 6.70
C ALA A 251 -13.49 -27.51 5.71
N ASP A 252 -14.71 -27.09 6.05
CA ASP A 252 -15.51 -26.12 5.28
C ASP A 252 -14.86 -24.73 5.27
N LEU A 253 -14.28 -24.32 6.40
CA LEU A 253 -13.45 -23.11 6.50
C LEU A 253 -12.20 -23.23 5.62
N SER A 254 -11.51 -24.37 5.63
CA SER A 254 -10.27 -24.55 4.85
C SER A 254 -10.53 -24.55 3.35
N SER A 255 -11.62 -25.21 2.90
CA SER A 255 -12.03 -25.20 1.49
C SER A 255 -12.52 -23.83 1.06
N GLY A 256 -13.27 -23.13 1.93
CA GLY A 256 -13.66 -21.73 1.73
C GLY A 256 -12.45 -20.81 1.60
N LEU A 257 -11.44 -20.95 2.45
CA LEU A 257 -10.19 -20.19 2.39
C LEU A 257 -9.38 -20.48 1.12
N ALA A 258 -9.38 -21.73 0.64
CA ALA A 258 -8.70 -22.07 -0.62
C ALA A 258 -9.38 -21.43 -1.83
N LEU A 259 -10.71 -21.50 -1.91
CA LEU A 259 -11.51 -20.83 -2.94
C LEU A 259 -11.31 -19.31 -2.89
N TYR A 260 -11.34 -18.74 -1.69
CA TYR A 260 -11.10 -17.33 -1.45
C TYR A 260 -9.73 -16.88 -1.98
N ARG A 261 -8.66 -17.59 -1.61
CA ARG A 261 -7.30 -17.30 -2.08
C ARG A 261 -7.17 -17.45 -3.60
N GLN A 262 -7.89 -18.40 -4.20
CA GLN A 262 -7.89 -18.58 -5.65
C GLN A 262 -8.57 -17.42 -6.38
N GLN A 263 -9.74 -16.99 -5.88
CA GLN A 263 -10.48 -15.87 -6.47
C GLN A 263 -9.70 -14.56 -6.43
N ASN A 264 -8.90 -14.38 -5.37
CA ASN A 264 -8.12 -13.16 -5.14
C ASN A 264 -6.70 -13.20 -5.74
N ARG A 265 -6.41 -14.13 -6.67
CA ARG A 265 -5.12 -14.15 -7.38
C ARG A 265 -5.02 -12.97 -8.36
N ALA A 266 -3.81 -12.43 -8.50
CA ALA A 266 -3.52 -11.33 -9.41
C ALA A 266 -4.04 -11.57 -10.85
N GLN A 267 -3.87 -12.79 -11.39
CA GLN A 267 -4.38 -13.15 -12.72
C GLN A 267 -5.92 -13.03 -12.82
N THR A 268 -6.65 -13.55 -11.82
CA THR A 268 -8.12 -13.49 -11.80
C THR A 268 -8.62 -12.06 -11.67
N ILE A 269 -7.95 -11.24 -10.87
CA ILE A 269 -8.22 -9.81 -10.75
C ILE A 269 -8.06 -9.12 -12.11
N LEU A 270 -6.92 -9.34 -12.80
CA LEU A 270 -6.65 -8.78 -14.13
C LEU A 270 -7.69 -9.20 -15.16
N GLN A 271 -8.05 -10.49 -15.20
CA GLN A 271 -9.08 -11.01 -16.10
C GLN A 271 -10.43 -10.34 -15.87
N ARG A 272 -10.90 -10.24 -14.62
CA ARG A 272 -12.19 -9.61 -14.30
C ARG A 272 -12.20 -8.12 -14.68
N ILE A 273 -11.10 -7.41 -14.43
CA ILE A 273 -10.97 -5.99 -14.83
C ILE A 273 -11.08 -5.86 -16.34
N ARG A 274 -10.37 -6.70 -17.12
CA ARG A 274 -10.45 -6.67 -18.59
C ARG A 274 -11.86 -6.98 -19.07
N SER A 275 -12.44 -8.10 -18.64
CA SER A 275 -13.79 -8.51 -19.05
C SER A 275 -14.81 -7.41 -18.77
N ARG A 276 -14.71 -6.76 -17.60
CA ARG A 276 -15.62 -5.67 -17.25
C ARG A 276 -15.40 -4.42 -18.09
N LYS A 277 -14.14 -4.01 -18.33
CA LYS A 277 -13.87 -2.81 -19.14
C LYS A 277 -14.28 -3.03 -20.59
N ILE A 278 -14.03 -4.21 -21.14
CA ILE A 278 -14.49 -4.59 -22.49
C ILE A 278 -16.02 -4.58 -22.56
N ALA A 279 -16.72 -5.17 -21.57
CA ALA A 279 -18.18 -5.16 -21.52
C ALA A 279 -18.74 -3.73 -21.41
N GLN A 280 -18.12 -2.87 -20.60
CA GLN A 280 -18.50 -1.46 -20.49
C GLN A 280 -18.36 -0.75 -21.84
N MET A 281 -17.23 -0.94 -22.53
CA MET A 281 -16.99 -0.35 -23.85
C MET A 281 -17.93 -0.88 -24.95
N ALA A 282 -18.47 -2.09 -24.79
CA ALA A 282 -19.45 -2.66 -25.71
C ALA A 282 -20.87 -2.10 -25.50
N LEU A 283 -21.14 -1.48 -24.35
CA LEU A 283 -22.43 -0.85 -24.01
C LEU A 283 -22.48 0.64 -24.36
N THR A 284 -21.34 1.25 -24.70
CA THR A 284 -21.19 2.66 -25.10
C THR A 284 -21.03 2.79 -26.60
#